data_AF-A0A5A7SQG8-F1
#
_entry.id   AF-A0A5A7SQG8-F1
#
_cell.length_a   1.000
_cell.length_b   1.000
_cell.length_c   1.000
_cell.angle_alpha   90.00
_cell.angle_beta   90.00
_cell.angle_gamma   90.00
#
_symmetry.space_group_name_H-M   'P 1'
#
loop_
_entity.id
_entity.type
_entity.pdbx_description
1 polymer ?
#
loop_
_entity_poly.entity_id
_entity_poly.type
_entity_poly.pdbx_seq_one_letter_code
_entity_poly.pdbx_strand_id
1 'polypeptide(L)'
;MLNKLMAATAVALRSGSRPSLMVTCRHSTSASSAVNSFLLRSLKEHYLEITRMPAPPKVSPPSSFSIITGALDGHGPVLTKNYGKEEVNISVMRLSNIVRGGGGDNDDDDINQLFLHVSVSKPEQKDTLHFLCGLYPDALGIHSVSMRPKGESSGSGFLLVPSSYNGPTFE
;
A
#
# COMPACT_ATOMS: atom_id res chain seq x y z
N MET A 1 -29.00 -83.40 44.09
CA MET A 1 -30.02 -82.84 45.00
C MET A 1 -29.48 -81.55 45.59
N LEU A 2 -30.04 -80.39 45.25
CA LEU A 2 -30.55 -79.38 46.19
C LEU A 2 -30.94 -78.12 45.39
N ASN A 3 -32.23 -77.84 45.39
CA ASN A 3 -32.81 -76.55 45.04
C ASN A 3 -32.67 -75.59 46.25
N LYS A 4 -32.62 -74.27 45.97
CA LYS A 4 -33.39 -73.15 46.61
C LYS A 4 -32.63 -71.83 46.38
N LEU A 5 -33.19 -70.72 45.88
CA LEU A 5 -34.42 -69.94 46.11
C LEU A 5 -34.17 -68.69 47.00
N MET A 6 -34.31 -67.49 46.39
CA MET A 6 -34.76 -66.18 46.95
C MET A 6 -33.85 -65.44 47.96
N ALA A 7 -33.83 -64.11 48.15
CA ALA A 7 -34.39 -62.93 47.49
C ALA A 7 -33.77 -61.64 48.11
N ALA A 8 -33.89 -60.52 47.38
CA ALA A 8 -34.07 -59.11 47.80
C ALA A 8 -33.10 -58.42 48.78
N THR A 9 -32.58 -57.24 48.40
CA THR A 9 -33.12 -55.93 48.83
C THR A 9 -32.33 -54.77 48.21
N ALA A 10 -33.06 -53.78 47.68
CA ALA A 10 -32.51 -52.52 47.22
C ALA A 10 -32.30 -51.57 48.40
N VAL A 11 -31.17 -50.86 48.44
CA VAL A 11 -31.00 -49.64 49.23
C VAL A 11 -30.31 -48.60 48.33
N ALA A 12 -31.06 -47.57 47.97
CA ALA A 12 -30.56 -46.36 47.35
C ALA A 12 -30.43 -45.27 48.43
N LEU A 13 -29.20 -44.85 48.72
CA LEU A 13 -28.81 -43.65 49.49
C LEU A 13 -27.40 -43.30 49.00
N ARG A 14 -26.94 -42.08 48.73
CA ARG A 14 -27.52 -40.75 48.63
C ARG A 14 -26.41 -39.85 48.05
N SER A 15 -26.79 -38.95 47.16
CA SER A 15 -26.20 -37.61 46.95
C SER A 15 -24.71 -37.40 47.27
N GLY A 16 -23.85 -37.65 46.28
CA GLY A 16 -22.52 -37.03 46.25
C GLY A 16 -22.65 -35.56 45.89
N SER A 17 -22.59 -34.67 46.89
CA SER A 17 -22.40 -33.24 46.68
C SER A 17 -21.02 -33.02 46.08
N ARG A 18 -20.97 -32.76 44.76
CA ARG A 18 -19.74 -32.31 44.10
C ARG A 18 -19.51 -30.86 44.53
N PRO A 19 -18.35 -30.49 45.09
CA PRO A 19 -18.00 -29.09 45.20
C PRO A 19 -17.91 -28.55 43.77
N SER A 20 -18.86 -27.70 43.41
CA SER A 20 -18.78 -26.90 42.19
C SER A 20 -17.59 -25.97 42.40
N LEU A 21 -16.42 -26.42 41.95
CA LEU A 21 -15.29 -25.53 41.72
C LEU A 21 -15.85 -24.43 40.83
N MET A 22 -15.93 -23.21 41.36
CA MET A 22 -16.04 -22.04 40.52
C MET A 22 -14.82 -22.08 39.60
N VAL A 23 -15.02 -22.65 38.42
CA VAL A 23 -14.18 -22.37 37.27
C VAL A 23 -14.41 -20.89 37.04
N THR A 24 -13.54 -20.06 37.63
CA THR A 24 -13.28 -18.75 37.07
C THR A 24 -12.91 -19.05 35.63
N CYS A 25 -13.86 -18.84 34.71
CA CYS A 25 -13.53 -18.67 33.31
C CYS A 25 -12.42 -17.63 33.32
N ARG A 26 -11.18 -18.07 33.13
CA ARG A 26 -10.11 -17.20 32.70
C ARG A 26 -10.55 -16.74 31.33
N HIS A 27 -11.31 -15.65 31.34
CA HIS A 27 -11.66 -14.91 30.15
C HIS A 27 -10.33 -14.65 29.45
N SER A 28 -10.13 -15.31 28.32
CA SER A 28 -9.05 -15.06 27.38
C SER A 28 -9.30 -13.73 26.69
N THR A 29 -9.41 -12.64 27.44
CA THR A 29 -9.78 -11.31 26.94
C THR A 29 -8.72 -10.23 27.14
N SER A 30 -7.48 -10.59 27.46
CA SER A 30 -6.51 -9.58 27.95
C SER A 30 -5.19 -9.45 27.19
N ALA A 31 -4.90 -10.28 26.18
CA ALA A 31 -3.71 -10.08 25.36
C ALA A 31 -3.97 -9.02 24.26
N SER A 32 -5.07 -9.15 23.54
CA SER A 32 -5.41 -8.27 22.41
C SER A 32 -5.67 -6.82 22.85
N SER A 33 -6.36 -6.59 23.97
CA SER A 33 -6.62 -5.24 24.50
C SER A 33 -5.36 -4.56 25.02
N ALA A 34 -4.44 -5.31 25.64
CA ALA A 34 -3.14 -4.81 26.09
C ALA A 34 -2.18 -4.51 24.92
N VAL A 35 -2.18 -5.34 23.88
CA VAL A 35 -1.43 -5.08 22.64
C VAL A 35 -1.99 -3.87 21.90
N ASN A 36 -3.31 -3.74 21.81
CA ASN A 36 -3.95 -2.59 21.18
C ASN A 36 -3.66 -1.30 21.93
N SER A 37 -3.69 -1.28 23.27
CA SER A 37 -3.35 -0.08 24.03
C SER A 37 -1.88 0.29 23.90
N PHE A 38 -0.98 -0.70 23.82
CA PHE A 38 0.43 -0.49 23.52
C PHE A 38 0.63 0.10 22.12
N LEU A 39 -0.03 -0.44 21.09
CA LEU A 39 0.03 0.06 19.72
C LEU A 39 -0.53 1.48 19.62
N LEU A 40 -1.68 1.75 20.23
CA LEU A 40 -2.30 3.08 20.21
C LEU A 40 -1.42 4.12 20.92
N ARG A 41 -0.79 3.73 22.03
CA ARG A 41 0.20 4.59 22.71
C ARG A 41 1.41 4.86 21.82
N SER A 42 1.98 3.81 21.21
CA SER A 42 3.11 3.91 20.29
C SER A 42 2.80 4.82 19.10
N LEU A 43 1.62 4.66 18.47
CA LEU A 43 1.17 5.53 17.37
C LEU A 43 0.98 6.98 17.82
N LYS A 44 0.43 7.20 19.02
CA LYS A 44 0.25 8.56 19.58
C LYS A 44 1.59 9.23 19.86
N GLU A 45 2.53 8.51 20.46
CA GLU A 45 3.88 9.00 20.74
C GLU A 45 4.62 9.32 19.43
N HIS A 46 4.56 8.42 18.45
CA HIS A 46 5.16 8.60 17.13
C HIS A 46 4.53 9.77 16.35
N TYR A 47 3.21 9.93 16.43
CA TYR A 47 2.54 11.09 15.82
C TYR A 47 3.04 12.41 16.43
N LEU A 48 3.15 12.47 17.76
CA LEU A 48 3.68 13.65 18.46
C LEU A 48 5.13 13.93 18.07
N GLU A 49 5.95 12.90 17.91
CA GLU A 49 7.32 13.02 17.43
C GLU A 49 7.38 13.58 16.00
N ILE A 50 6.60 13.02 15.08
CA ILE A 50 6.52 13.51 13.69
C ILE A 50 6.06 14.97 13.63
N THR A 51 5.09 15.36 14.46
CA THR A 51 4.60 16.76 14.46
C THR A 51 5.63 17.77 14.94
N ARG A 52 6.68 17.34 15.66
CA ARG A 52 7.80 18.21 16.05
C ARG A 52 8.79 18.41 14.92
N MET A 53 8.78 17.54 13.92
CA MET A 53 9.61 17.70 12.72
C MET A 53 8.99 18.76 11.81
N PRO A 54 9.79 19.69 11.26
CA PRO A 54 9.28 20.65 10.29
C PRO A 54 8.83 19.88 9.06
N ALA A 55 7.57 20.07 8.67
CA ALA A 55 7.06 19.51 7.43
C ALA A 55 7.88 20.04 6.24
N PRO A 56 8.13 19.21 5.21
CA PRO A 56 8.74 19.69 3.98
C PRO A 56 8.00 20.93 3.47
N PRO A 57 8.71 21.98 3.04
CA PRO A 57 8.07 23.21 2.58
C PRO A 57 7.18 22.89 1.38
N LYS A 58 5.99 23.49 1.37
CA LYS A 58 5.10 23.40 0.21
C LYS A 58 5.73 24.15 -0.95
N VAL A 59 6.14 23.43 -1.99
CA VAL A 59 6.62 24.00 -3.23
C VAL A 59 5.44 24.12 -4.20
N SER A 60 5.26 25.30 -4.79
CA SER A 60 4.32 25.49 -5.89
C SER A 60 4.91 24.90 -7.18
N PRO A 61 4.07 24.41 -8.10
CA PRO A 61 4.55 23.99 -9.41
C PRO A 61 5.22 25.16 -10.14
N PRO A 62 6.12 24.90 -11.12
CA PRO A 62 6.64 25.94 -11.99
C PRO A 62 5.49 26.72 -12.67
N SER A 63 5.68 28.01 -12.95
CA SER A 63 4.63 28.97 -13.33
C SER A 63 3.73 28.56 -14.51
N SER A 64 4.18 27.66 -15.38
CA SER A 64 3.43 27.18 -16.53
C SER A 64 2.66 25.87 -16.31
N PHE A 65 2.75 25.26 -15.12
CA PHE A 65 2.08 24.00 -14.81
C PHE A 65 0.95 24.22 -13.79
N SER A 66 -0.18 23.55 -14.01
CA SER A 66 -1.25 23.43 -13.04
C SER A 66 -1.34 22.02 -12.49
N ILE A 67 -1.82 21.87 -11.25
CA ILE A 67 -2.03 20.57 -10.61
C ILE A 67 -3.46 20.11 -10.94
N ILE A 68 -3.61 18.98 -11.61
CA ILE A 68 -4.91 18.34 -11.89
C ILE A 68 -5.33 17.44 -10.72
N THR A 69 -4.43 16.55 -10.31
CA THR A 69 -4.70 15.48 -9.33
C THR A 69 -3.70 15.58 -8.19
N GLY A 70 -4.16 15.34 -6.95
CA GLY A 70 -3.33 15.46 -5.75
C GLY A 70 -2.65 14.14 -5.36
N ALA A 71 -1.67 14.21 -4.46
CA ALA A 71 -0.96 13.02 -3.97
C ALA A 71 -1.85 12.03 -3.19
N LEU A 72 -3.08 12.41 -2.80
CA LEU A 72 -4.01 11.58 -2.03
C LEU A 72 -4.82 10.60 -2.90
N ASP A 73 -4.84 10.79 -4.22
CA ASP A 73 -5.69 10.01 -5.13
C ASP A 73 -5.07 8.67 -5.56
N GLY A 74 -4.03 8.21 -4.86
CA GLY A 74 -3.40 6.90 -5.05
C GLY A 74 -2.50 6.77 -6.30
N HIS A 75 -2.69 7.62 -7.31
CA HIS A 75 -1.90 7.64 -8.55
C HIS A 75 -0.87 8.77 -8.63
N GLY A 76 -0.61 9.43 -7.50
CA GLY A 76 0.35 10.52 -7.39
C GLY A 76 -0.15 11.84 -7.99
N PRO A 77 0.61 12.93 -7.78
CA PRO A 77 0.26 14.23 -8.34
C PRO A 77 0.37 14.22 -9.86
N VAL A 78 -0.61 14.82 -10.53
CA VAL A 78 -0.61 15.02 -11.99
C VAL A 78 -0.49 16.50 -12.30
N LEU A 79 0.59 16.89 -12.95
CA LEU A 79 0.80 18.24 -13.47
C LEU A 79 0.38 18.31 -14.93
N THR A 80 -0.26 19.39 -15.34
CA THR A 80 -0.61 19.64 -16.74
C THR A 80 -0.12 20.98 -17.23
N LYS A 81 0.17 21.04 -18.52
CA LYS A 81 0.53 22.26 -19.23
C LYS A 81 0.12 22.14 -20.69
N ASN A 82 -0.44 23.23 -21.23
CA ASN A 82 -0.62 23.38 -22.66
C ASN A 82 0.60 24.07 -23.29
N TYR A 83 1.09 23.52 -24.39
CA TYR A 83 2.15 24.08 -25.21
C TYR A 83 1.71 24.18 -26.67
N GLY A 84 1.27 25.37 -27.09
CA GLY A 84 0.71 25.56 -28.42
C GLY A 84 -0.57 24.74 -28.62
N LYS A 85 -0.51 23.70 -29.47
CA LYS A 85 -1.60 22.74 -29.71
C LYS A 85 -1.41 21.40 -28.99
N GLU A 86 -0.39 21.29 -28.15
CA GLU A 86 -0.04 20.08 -27.42
C GLU A 86 -0.45 20.23 -25.95
N GLU A 87 -0.97 19.15 -25.38
CA GLU A 87 -1.25 19.03 -23.94
C GLU A 87 -0.21 18.07 -23.35
N VAL A 88 0.49 18.54 -22.32
CA VAL A 88 1.55 17.81 -21.61
C VAL A 88 1.05 17.47 -20.21
N ASN A 89 0.96 16.18 -19.90
CA ASN A 89 0.56 15.67 -18.58
C ASN A 89 1.72 14.89 -17.96
N ILE A 90 2.08 15.21 -16.72
CA ILE A 90 3.19 14.62 -15.97
C ILE A 90 2.63 13.97 -14.70
N SER A 91 2.79 12.66 -14.55
CA SER A 91 2.44 11.94 -13.32
C SER A 91 3.67 11.32 -12.67
N VAL A 92 3.63 11.21 -11.34
CA VAL A 92 4.73 10.65 -10.53
C VAL A 92 4.32 9.27 -10.02
N MET A 93 5.13 8.26 -10.31
CA MET A 93 5.01 6.92 -9.74
C MET A 93 6.20 6.66 -8.81
N ARG A 94 5.92 6.22 -7.58
CA ARG A 94 6.96 5.82 -6.62
C ARG A 94 7.02 4.30 -6.58
N LEU A 95 8.17 3.72 -6.92
CA LEU A 95 8.45 2.32 -6.67
C LEU A 95 9.03 2.21 -5.25
N SER A 96 8.20 1.82 -4.28
CA SER A 96 8.66 1.47 -2.94
C SER A 96 9.14 0.02 -2.94
N ASN A 97 10.41 -0.22 -2.58
CA ASN A 97 10.92 -1.58 -2.36
C ASN A 97 10.10 -2.24 -1.23
N ILE A 98 9.27 -3.23 -1.55
CA ILE A 98 8.58 -4.09 -0.56
C ILE A 98 9.50 -5.28 -0.21
N VAL A 99 10.81 -5.06 -0.11
CA VAL A 99 11.73 -6.13 0.31
C VAL A 99 11.74 -6.15 1.84
N ARG A 100 11.01 -7.12 2.42
CA ARG A 100 11.09 -7.44 3.85
C ARG A 100 12.54 -7.76 4.20
N GLY A 101 13.08 -7.05 5.19
CA GLY A 101 14.46 -7.15 5.64
C GLY A 101 15.03 -8.57 5.68
N GLY A 102 16.05 -8.79 4.86
CA GLY A 102 17.06 -9.81 5.07
C GLY A 102 18.30 -9.09 5.59
N GLY A 103 18.61 -9.29 6.87
CA GLY A 103 19.71 -8.63 7.55
C GLY A 103 21.04 -8.85 6.84
N GLY A 104 21.64 -7.74 6.43
CA GLY A 104 23.02 -7.61 6.00
C GLY A 104 23.35 -6.13 6.05
N ASP A 105 24.27 -5.75 6.93
CA ASP A 105 24.86 -4.41 6.97
C ASP A 105 25.49 -4.12 5.60
N ASN A 106 24.75 -3.43 4.73
CA ASN A 106 25.20 -2.58 3.63
C ASN A 106 23.99 -2.32 2.74
N ASP A 107 23.38 -1.16 2.93
CA ASP A 107 23.30 -0.11 1.90
C ASP A 107 22.14 0.82 2.28
N ASP A 108 22.50 2.06 2.60
CA ASP A 108 21.59 3.20 2.73
C ASP A 108 20.91 3.58 1.37
N ASP A 109 20.97 2.68 0.38
CA ASP A 109 20.56 2.86 -1.01
C ASP A 109 19.23 2.16 -1.36
N ASP A 110 18.36 1.93 -0.37
CA ASP A 110 16.92 1.69 -0.61
C ASP A 110 16.26 3.01 -1.10
N ILE A 111 16.76 3.50 -2.23
CA ILE A 111 16.33 4.71 -2.92
C ILE A 111 14.89 4.44 -3.35
N ASN A 112 13.97 5.27 -2.85
CA ASN A 112 12.64 5.35 -3.41
C ASN A 112 12.76 5.78 -4.87
N GLN A 113 12.73 4.81 -5.79
CA GLN A 113 12.90 5.09 -7.20
C GLN A 113 11.64 5.81 -7.69
N LEU A 114 11.81 7.09 -8.00
CA LEU A 114 10.76 7.94 -8.54
C LEU A 114 10.82 7.89 -10.06
N PHE A 115 9.72 7.46 -10.67
CA PHE A 115 9.52 7.50 -12.10
C PHE A 115 8.54 8.61 -12.45
N LEU A 116 8.87 9.36 -13.49
CA LEU A 116 7.97 10.32 -14.12
C LEU A 116 7.41 9.72 -15.39
N HIS A 117 6.12 9.91 -15.56
CA HIS A 117 5.42 9.57 -16.78
C HIS A 117 4.95 10.85 -17.43
N VAL A 118 5.48 11.10 -18.62
CA VAL A 118 5.14 12.29 -19.40
C VAL A 118 4.34 11.84 -20.61
N SER A 119 3.10 12.28 -20.70
CA SER A 119 2.27 12.09 -21.88
C SER A 119 2.10 13.42 -22.61
N VAL A 120 2.33 13.39 -23.92
CA VAL A 120 2.14 14.53 -24.82
C VAL A 120 1.07 14.14 -25.82
N SER A 121 -0.04 14.86 -25.80
CA SER A 121 -1.19 14.60 -26.67
C SER A 121 -1.48 15.79 -27.58
N LYS A 122 -2.06 15.48 -28.75
CA LYS A 122 -2.59 16.47 -29.70
C LYS A 122 -4.11 16.27 -29.84
N PRO A 123 -4.88 17.34 -30.10
CA PRO A 123 -6.33 17.22 -30.31
C PRO A 123 -6.66 16.40 -31.55
N GLU A 124 -5.86 16.53 -32.60
CA GLU A 124 -6.08 15.89 -33.92
C GLU A 124 -5.53 14.45 -34.01
N GLN A 125 -4.74 14.01 -33.02
CA GLN A 125 -4.16 12.67 -33.01
C GLN A 125 -4.86 11.73 -32.05
N LYS A 126 -5.00 10.48 -32.50
CA LYS A 126 -5.58 9.37 -31.73
C LYS A 126 -4.59 8.74 -30.77
N ASP A 127 -3.29 8.95 -31.01
CA ASP A 127 -2.23 8.43 -30.18
C ASP A 127 -1.54 9.57 -29.42
N THR A 128 -0.95 9.21 -28.29
CA THR A 128 -0.22 10.08 -27.39
C THR A 128 1.22 9.59 -27.30
N LEU A 129 2.17 10.53 -27.28
CA LEU A 129 3.56 10.21 -27.07
C LEU A 129 3.82 10.09 -25.57
N HIS A 130 4.35 8.96 -25.13
CA HIS A 130 4.56 8.65 -23.73
C HIS A 130 6.04 8.42 -23.44
N PHE A 131 6.58 9.15 -22.47
CA PHE A 131 7.93 9.00 -21.95
C PHE A 131 7.87 8.41 -20.55
N LEU A 132 8.66 7.36 -20.33
CA LEU A 132 9.02 6.89 -19.01
C LEU A 132 10.38 7.50 -18.67
N CYS A 133 10.45 8.27 -17.59
CA CYS A 133 11.67 8.92 -17.16
C CYS A 133 12.03 8.54 -15.72
N GLY A 134 13.31 8.31 -15.45
CA GLY A 134 13.86 8.18 -14.11
C GLY A 134 14.34 9.52 -13.59
N LEU A 135 14.06 9.82 -12.31
CA LEU A 135 14.60 10.99 -11.63
C LEU A 135 15.89 10.66 -10.89
N TYR A 136 16.95 11.41 -11.19
CA TYR A 136 18.22 11.40 -10.47
C TYR A 136 18.39 12.73 -9.70
N PRO A 137 19.32 12.81 -8.74
CA PRO A 137 19.52 14.02 -7.93
C PRO A 137 19.76 15.31 -8.73
N ASP A 138 20.40 15.21 -9.90
CA ASP A 138 20.83 16.31 -10.75
C ASP A 138 20.30 16.24 -12.19
N ALA A 139 19.61 15.16 -12.56
CA ALA A 139 19.22 14.90 -13.94
C ALA A 139 17.91 14.14 -14.08
N LEU A 140 17.35 14.19 -15.29
CA LEU A 140 16.23 13.38 -15.73
C LEU A 140 16.72 12.45 -16.85
N GLY A 141 16.62 11.14 -16.64
CA GLY A 141 16.93 10.16 -17.69
C GLY A 141 15.66 9.68 -18.38
N ILE A 142 15.67 9.62 -19.71
CA ILE A 142 14.60 8.97 -20.47
C ILE A 142 14.92 7.47 -20.54
N HIS A 143 14.02 6.64 -20.00
CA HIS A 143 14.17 5.18 -20.02
C HIS A 143 13.43 4.53 -21.19
N SER A 144 12.31 5.12 -21.62
CA SER A 144 11.53 4.60 -22.75
C SER A 144 10.68 5.69 -23.38
N VAL A 145 10.45 5.57 -24.69
CA VAL A 145 9.56 6.41 -25.48
C VAL A 145 8.61 5.50 -26.25
N SER A 146 7.30 5.67 -26.07
CA SER A 146 6.30 4.83 -26.73
C SER A 146 5.12 5.64 -27.22
N MET A 147 4.39 5.10 -28.20
CA MET A 147 3.10 5.65 -28.62
C MET A 147 1.98 4.90 -27.89
N ARG A 148 1.01 5.61 -27.31
CA ARG A 148 -0.13 5.01 -26.58
C ARG A 148 -1.47 5.59 -27.06
N PRO A 149 -2.50 4.77 -27.31
CA PRO A 149 -3.83 5.26 -27.69
C PRO A 149 -4.43 6.23 -26.67
N LYS A 150 -5.05 7.30 -27.17
CA LYS A 150 -5.72 8.34 -26.38
C LYS A 150 -7.03 7.79 -25.78
N GLY A 151 -6.94 7.23 -24.58
CA GLY A 151 -8.06 6.62 -23.86
C GLY A 151 -7.63 5.60 -22.80
N GLU A 152 -6.42 5.06 -22.93
CA GLU A 152 -5.86 4.07 -21.99
C GLU A 152 -5.16 4.72 -20.78
N SER A 153 -4.95 6.04 -20.81
CA SER A 153 -4.24 6.80 -19.77
C SER A 153 -5.06 7.09 -18.51
N SER A 154 -6.35 6.77 -18.47
CA SER A 154 -7.21 7.00 -17.30
C SER A 154 -7.43 5.70 -16.53
N GLY A 155 -6.55 5.41 -15.57
CA GLY A 155 -6.85 4.58 -14.40
C GLY A 155 -6.58 3.07 -14.46
N SER A 156 -6.34 2.44 -15.61
CA SER A 156 -6.13 0.98 -15.68
C SER A 156 -5.09 0.48 -16.70
N GLY A 157 -4.51 1.35 -17.53
CA GLY A 157 -3.73 0.94 -18.71
C GLY A 157 -2.22 0.89 -18.55
N PHE A 158 -1.69 1.10 -17.34
CA PHE A 158 -0.25 1.27 -17.16
C PHE A 158 0.56 -0.03 -17.18
N LEU A 159 -0.10 -1.13 -16.84
CA LEU A 159 0.44 -2.49 -16.92
C LEU A 159 0.06 -3.19 -18.23
N LEU A 160 -0.67 -2.52 -19.12
CA LEU A 160 -0.98 -3.10 -20.42
C LEU A 160 0.28 -3.10 -21.28
N VAL A 161 0.67 -4.31 -21.68
CA VAL A 161 1.67 -4.53 -22.72
C VAL A 161 1.24 -3.71 -23.95
N PRO A 162 2.02 -2.69 -24.34
CA PRO A 162 1.71 -1.86 -25.48
C PRO A 162 1.56 -2.73 -26.74
N SER A 163 0.39 -2.65 -27.37
CA SER A 163 0.13 -3.22 -28.71
C SER A 163 0.76 -2.38 -29.82
N SER A 164 1.32 -1.23 -29.46
CA SER A 164 1.86 -0.18 -30.32
C SER A 164 3.39 -0.05 -30.17
N TYR A 165 3.99 0.86 -30.95
CA TYR A 165 5.43 1.11 -30.99
C TYR A 165 6.03 1.47 -29.61
N ASN A 166 7.07 0.74 -29.22
CA ASN A 166 7.73 0.81 -27.90
C ASN A 166 9.02 1.61 -27.86
N GLY A 167 9.34 2.29 -28.97
CA GLY A 167 10.60 3.01 -29.08
C GLY A 167 11.80 2.10 -29.31
N PRO A 168 12.95 2.71 -29.58
CA PRO A 168 14.22 2.01 -29.55
C PRO A 168 14.63 1.69 -28.11
N THR A 169 15.53 0.73 -27.95
CA THR A 169 16.25 0.51 -26.71
C THR A 169 17.30 1.60 -26.53
N PHE A 170 17.34 2.24 -25.36
CA PHE A 170 18.39 3.17 -24.98
C PHE A 170 19.62 2.39 -24.50
N GLU A 171 20.82 2.82 -24.89
CA GLU A 171 22.12 2.28 -24.40
C GLU A 171 22.50 2.84 -23.03
#